data_AF-A0A971FGZ2-F1
#
_entry.id   AF-A0A971FGZ2-F1
#
_cell.length_a   1.000
_cell.length_b   1.000
_cell.length_c   1.000
_cell.angle_alpha   90.00
_cell.angle_beta   90.00
_cell.angle_gamma   90.00
#
_symmetry.space_group_name_H-M   'P 1'
#
loop_
_entity.id
_entity.type
_entity.pdbx_description
1 polymer ?
#
loop_
_entity_poly.entity_id
_entity_poly.type
_entity_poly.pdbx_seq_one_letter_code
_entity_poly.pdbx_strand_id
1 'polypeptide(L)'
;MPLWTRFPWSRARRAEGALAASLYETLSGEDERLLEEMLREDPSFRREAAELRALRAMNLLETPEFTGDLLPAVRAGLAEAPAAHHSRAFPRALAAAAVAVLAAGVYFAAGPLPTGPAPTREAAESAAPSPLAGVLEQARASLQRRDFAGARTSLTGALAAAPDDPGAGAAQALLADMEYAHLQRYPQAHAAYTRLRERYPDTFTTDPRSIERFNLLDEARAYDYAPLRALDFAREHREEALPQLERVIARYPGTMLAAAAVSQIIHPSGAAAGQDPAAAVLALEDARSRCVEPAAVAQLNLALGGLYCDAFHDEAQARDLFLQAASGGSPAVSTQAQAALARLEP
;
A
#
# COMPACT_ATOMS: atom_id res chain seq x y z
N MET A 1 5.84 19.70 -10.34
CA MET A 1 6.39 18.40 -10.79
C MET A 1 6.16 17.42 -9.67
N PRO A 2 5.92 16.13 -9.94
CA PRO A 2 5.69 15.16 -8.88
C PRO A 2 6.97 14.85 -8.09
N LEU A 3 6.86 14.64 -6.77
CA LEU A 3 7.98 14.51 -5.82
C LEU A 3 9.01 13.42 -6.21
N TRP A 4 8.54 12.34 -6.82
CA TRP A 4 9.38 11.21 -7.28
C TRP A 4 10.25 11.53 -8.50
N THR A 5 10.10 12.71 -9.11
CA THR A 5 10.98 13.15 -10.22
C THR A 5 12.28 13.80 -9.73
N ARG A 6 12.35 14.21 -8.47
CA ARG A 6 13.53 14.85 -7.86
C ARG A 6 14.17 14.06 -6.74
N PHE A 7 13.40 13.23 -6.04
CA PHE A 7 13.92 12.37 -4.98
C PHE A 7 13.62 10.90 -5.27
N PRO A 8 14.48 9.98 -4.80
CA PRO A 8 14.15 8.57 -4.75
C PRO A 8 12.81 8.37 -4.03
N TRP A 9 11.96 7.53 -4.59
CA TRP A 9 10.58 7.33 -4.14
C TRP A 9 10.45 7.05 -2.63
N SER A 10 11.39 6.30 -2.04
CA SER A 10 11.44 6.02 -0.61
C SER A 10 11.58 7.28 0.25
N ARG A 11 12.33 8.28 -0.22
CA ARG A 11 12.57 9.54 0.49
C ARG A 11 11.37 10.47 0.41
N ALA A 12 10.72 10.56 -0.75
CA ALA A 12 9.46 11.29 -0.89
C ALA A 12 8.39 10.74 0.05
N ARG A 13 8.24 9.40 0.10
CA ARG A 13 7.34 8.71 1.05
C ARG A 13 7.69 8.98 2.51
N ARG A 14 8.97 8.93 2.87
CA ARG A 14 9.42 9.18 4.26
C ARG A 14 9.16 10.63 4.66
N ALA A 15 9.35 11.58 3.75
CA ALA A 15 9.05 13.00 3.97
C ALA A 15 7.55 13.26 4.14
N GLU A 16 6.69 12.61 3.36
CA GLU A 16 5.23 12.65 3.53
C GLU A 16 4.83 12.06 4.90
N GLY A 17 5.42 10.94 5.30
CA GLY A 17 5.21 10.34 6.62
C GLY A 17 5.65 11.26 7.76
N ALA A 18 6.82 11.89 7.64
CA ALA A 18 7.32 12.86 8.60
C ALA A 18 6.40 14.09 8.68
N LEU A 19 5.92 14.61 7.53
CA LEU A 19 4.95 15.70 7.50
C LEU A 19 3.67 15.32 8.25
N ALA A 20 3.10 14.15 8.00
CA ALA A 20 1.90 13.67 8.69
C ALA A 20 2.12 13.53 10.21
N ALA A 21 3.25 12.94 10.63
CA ALA A 21 3.61 12.82 12.04
C ALA A 21 3.79 14.20 12.72
N SER A 22 4.38 15.18 12.02
CA SER A 22 4.55 16.55 12.53
C SER A 22 3.23 17.27 12.83
N LEU A 23 2.10 16.79 12.29
CA LEU A 23 0.78 17.35 12.58
C LEU A 23 0.25 16.93 13.95
N TYR A 24 0.83 15.92 14.60
CA TYR A 24 0.34 15.42 15.88
C TYR A 24 1.40 15.50 16.97
N GLU A 25 2.66 15.29 16.60
CA GLU A 25 3.78 15.19 17.54
C GLU A 25 4.97 16.02 17.06
N THR A 26 5.85 16.39 18.00
CA THR A 26 7.13 17.00 17.65
C THR A 26 8.07 15.94 17.10
N LEU A 27 8.50 16.12 15.85
CA LEU A 27 9.54 15.28 15.26
C LEU A 27 10.88 15.51 15.98
N SER A 28 11.75 14.51 15.95
CA SER A 28 13.14 14.67 16.39
C SER A 28 14.09 13.92 15.47
N GLY A 29 15.34 14.38 15.41
CA GLY A 29 16.42 13.64 14.75
C GLY A 29 16.41 13.77 13.23
N GLU A 30 16.29 12.65 12.53
CA GLU A 30 16.42 12.58 11.06
C GLU A 30 15.14 13.00 10.33
N ASP A 31 13.97 12.65 10.86
CA ASP A 31 12.69 12.93 10.20
C ASP A 31 12.37 14.44 10.22
N GLU A 32 12.83 15.15 11.26
CA GLU A 32 12.79 16.61 11.31
C GLU A 32 13.69 17.24 10.25
N ARG A 33 14.95 16.80 10.16
CA ARG A 33 15.91 17.28 9.15
C ARG A 33 15.43 17.01 7.72
N LEU A 34 14.90 15.80 7.49
CA LEU A 34 14.32 15.41 6.21
C LEU A 34 13.12 16.28 5.84
N LEU A 35 12.21 16.53 6.79
CA LEU A 35 11.05 17.38 6.57
C LEU A 35 11.48 18.82 6.27
N GLU A 36 12.43 19.38 7.00
CA GLU A 36 12.94 20.73 6.78
C GLU A 36 13.62 20.89 5.41
N GLU A 37 14.45 19.93 5.03
CA GLU A 37 15.10 19.90 3.72
C GLU A 37 14.07 19.87 2.60
N MET A 38 13.06 19.00 2.71
CA MET A 38 11.98 18.87 1.73
C MET A 38 11.13 20.14 1.62
N LEU A 39 10.81 20.79 2.74
CA LEU A 39 10.11 22.07 2.75
C LEU A 39 10.94 23.20 2.12
N ARG A 40 12.28 23.12 2.21
CA ARG A 40 13.20 24.10 1.62
C ARG A 40 13.30 23.93 0.10
N GLU A 41 13.43 22.69 -0.36
CA GLU A 41 13.72 22.38 -1.77
C GLU A 41 12.48 22.36 -2.68
N ASP A 42 11.30 22.03 -2.15
CA ASP A 42 10.09 21.88 -2.96
C ASP A 42 8.97 22.91 -2.61
N PRO A 43 8.70 23.89 -3.50
CA PRO A 43 7.63 24.87 -3.32
C PRO A 43 6.21 24.27 -3.37
N SER A 44 5.99 23.15 -4.05
CA SER A 44 4.71 22.42 -4.05
C SER A 44 4.49 21.74 -2.71
N PHE A 45 5.48 21.00 -2.22
CA PHE A 45 5.41 20.32 -0.94
C PHE A 45 5.20 21.29 0.23
N ARG A 46 5.83 22.47 0.14
CA ARG A 46 5.60 23.55 1.12
C ARG A 46 4.16 24.04 1.15
N ARG A 47 3.48 24.12 0.00
CA ARG A 47 2.07 24.52 -0.08
C ARG A 47 1.16 23.45 0.52
N GLU A 48 1.37 22.19 0.16
CA GLU A 48 0.63 21.04 0.71
C GLU A 48 0.80 20.95 2.23
N ALA A 49 2.02 21.10 2.74
CA ALA A 49 2.29 21.15 4.17
C ALA A 49 1.61 22.34 4.88
N ALA A 50 1.43 23.47 4.21
CA ALA A 50 0.69 24.60 4.75
C ALA A 50 -0.82 24.32 4.79
N GLU A 51 -1.36 23.69 3.75
CA GLU A 51 -2.78 23.29 3.67
C GLU A 51 -3.14 22.27 4.75
N LEU A 52 -2.31 21.24 4.96
CA LEU A 52 -2.52 20.24 6.00
C LEU A 52 -2.46 20.84 7.41
N ARG A 53 -1.53 21.76 7.66
CA ARG A 53 -1.46 22.49 8.93
C ARG A 53 -2.68 23.40 9.13
N ALA A 54 -3.16 24.04 8.07
CA ALA A 54 -4.37 24.86 8.12
C ALA A 54 -5.62 24.01 8.41
N LEU A 55 -5.73 22.83 7.80
CA LEU A 55 -6.80 21.86 8.08
C LEU A 55 -6.76 21.36 9.52
N ARG A 56 -5.58 21.06 10.06
CA ARG A 56 -5.41 20.69 11.49
C ARG A 56 -5.80 21.86 12.42
N ALA A 57 -5.51 23.09 12.03
CA ALA A 57 -5.87 24.27 12.80
C ALA A 57 -7.37 24.61 12.73
N MET A 58 -8.12 24.06 11.77
CA MET A 58 -9.57 24.10 11.80
C MET A 58 -10.08 23.15 12.87
N ASN A 59 -10.63 23.70 13.96
CA ASN A 59 -11.31 22.95 15.01
C ASN A 59 -12.50 22.17 14.43
N LEU A 60 -12.26 20.93 14.01
CA LEU A 60 -13.30 20.00 13.63
C LEU A 60 -13.87 19.36 14.91
N LEU A 61 -14.89 20.04 15.43
CA LEU A 61 -15.91 19.57 16.37
C LEU A 61 -15.43 19.20 17.79
N GLU A 62 -16.05 19.83 18.78
CA GLU A 62 -16.01 19.39 20.18
C GLU A 62 -16.39 17.92 20.25
N THR A 63 -15.53 17.11 20.88
CA THR A 63 -15.82 15.72 21.19
C THR A 63 -17.03 15.71 22.12
N PRO A 64 -18.19 15.14 21.73
CA PRO A 64 -19.31 15.06 22.64
C PRO A 64 -18.91 14.19 23.83
N GLU A 65 -19.11 14.69 25.05
CA GLU A 65 -18.91 13.89 26.27
C GLU A 65 -19.78 12.64 26.19
N PHE A 66 -19.13 11.47 26.27
CA PHE A 66 -19.79 10.19 26.25
C PHE A 66 -20.45 9.94 27.63
N THR A 67 -21.77 10.06 27.71
CA THR A 67 -22.54 9.93 28.97
C THR A 67 -23.19 8.55 29.19
N GLY A 68 -22.77 7.51 28.48
CA GLY A 68 -23.39 6.18 28.52
C GLY A 68 -22.58 5.14 29.32
N ASP A 69 -23.26 4.21 30.01
CA ASP A 69 -22.62 3.02 30.59
C ASP A 69 -22.67 1.84 29.60
N LEU A 70 -21.50 1.39 29.14
CA LEU A 70 -21.35 0.28 28.20
C LEU A 70 -21.24 -1.10 28.87
N LEU A 71 -21.13 -1.15 30.20
CA LEU A 71 -21.00 -2.41 30.95
C LEU A 71 -22.12 -3.42 30.66
N PRO A 72 -23.39 -3.04 30.46
CA PRO A 72 -24.44 -4.00 30.14
C PRO A 72 -24.22 -4.69 28.78
N ALA A 73 -23.80 -3.93 27.75
CA ALA A 73 -23.55 -4.45 26.41
C ALA A 73 -22.33 -5.39 26.38
N VAL A 74 -21.28 -5.05 27.13
CA VAL A 74 -20.09 -5.89 27.28
C VAL A 74 -20.40 -7.19 28.01
N ARG A 75 -21.24 -7.13 29.07
CA ARG A 75 -21.67 -8.34 29.80
C ARG A 75 -22.52 -9.26 28.93
N ALA A 76 -23.40 -8.71 28.09
CA ALA A 76 -24.18 -9.50 27.15
C ALA A 76 -23.29 -10.22 26.12
N GLY A 77 -22.31 -9.50 25.54
CA GLY A 77 -21.37 -10.09 24.58
C GLY A 77 -20.47 -11.19 25.16
N LEU A 78 -20.14 -11.11 26.46
CA LEU A 78 -19.37 -12.15 27.15
C LEU A 78 -20.21 -13.38 27.51
N ALA A 79 -21.52 -13.24 27.70
CA ALA A 79 -22.42 -14.35 28.01
C ALA A 79 -22.74 -15.22 26.78
N GLU A 80 -22.69 -14.64 25.58
CA GLU A 80 -23.00 -15.34 24.31
C GLU A 80 -21.79 -15.98 23.62
N ALA A 81 -20.57 -15.83 24.18
CA ALA A 81 -19.37 -16.41 23.58
C ALA A 81 -19.33 -17.95 23.74
N PRO A 82 -19.25 -18.73 22.64
CA PRO A 82 -19.13 -20.19 22.74
C PRO A 82 -17.76 -20.58 23.33
N ALA A 83 -17.76 -21.57 24.22
CA ALA A 83 -16.56 -22.08 24.88
C ALA A 83 -15.53 -22.60 23.85
N ALA A 84 -14.34 -21.99 23.84
CA ALA A 84 -13.24 -22.37 22.98
C ALA A 84 -12.79 -23.83 23.22
N HIS A 85 -12.76 -24.64 22.17
CA HIS A 85 -12.14 -25.96 22.21
C HIS A 85 -10.62 -25.83 22.30
N HIS A 86 -10.07 -26.23 23.46
CA HIS A 86 -8.64 -26.34 23.71
C HIS A 86 -8.03 -27.55 22.99
N SER A 87 -7.27 -27.33 21.91
CA SER A 87 -6.20 -28.25 21.52
C SER A 87 -4.89 -27.80 22.16
N ARG A 88 -4.23 -28.76 22.82
CA ARG A 88 -3.06 -28.56 23.70
C ARG A 88 -1.76 -28.50 22.89
N ALA A 89 -1.00 -27.41 23.01
CA ALA A 89 0.47 -27.42 23.16
C ALA A 89 0.96 -26.07 23.72
N PHE A 90 1.92 -26.18 24.66
CA PHE A 90 2.42 -25.25 25.69
C PHE A 90 3.36 -24.11 25.13
N PRO A 91 3.91 -23.15 25.94
CA PRO A 91 3.52 -21.73 25.90
C PRO A 91 4.67 -20.68 26.01
N ARG A 92 4.27 -19.39 25.99
CA ARG A 92 4.83 -18.15 26.63
C ARG A 92 4.96 -17.00 25.59
N ALA A 93 3.94 -16.14 25.51
CA ALA A 93 3.80 -14.81 26.19
C ALA A 93 4.65 -13.72 25.49
N LEU A 94 4.14 -12.57 25.05
CA LEU A 94 3.10 -11.65 25.53
C LEU A 94 2.57 -10.85 24.29
N ALA A 95 1.25 -10.79 24.08
CA ALA A 95 0.35 -9.70 24.49
C ALA A 95 0.44 -8.42 23.64
N ALA A 96 -0.56 -8.23 22.78
CA ALA A 96 -1.26 -6.96 22.60
C ALA A 96 -2.58 -7.24 21.85
N ALA A 97 -3.65 -7.33 22.64
CA ALA A 97 -5.02 -7.26 22.13
C ALA A 97 -5.45 -5.78 22.10
N ALA A 98 -6.05 -5.35 20.99
CA ALA A 98 -7.28 -4.54 20.93
C ALA A 98 -7.34 -3.70 19.64
N VAL A 99 -8.59 -3.38 19.22
CA VAL A 99 -9.03 -2.53 18.09
C VAL A 99 -9.12 -3.32 16.76
N ALA A 100 -10.27 -3.55 16.12
CA ALA A 100 -11.66 -3.14 16.34
C ALA A 100 -12.60 -4.15 15.65
N VAL A 101 -13.60 -4.64 16.38
CA VAL A 101 -14.85 -5.16 15.80
C VAL A 101 -15.91 -4.12 16.14
N LEU A 102 -16.19 -3.22 15.20
CA LEU A 102 -17.38 -2.37 15.22
C LEU A 102 -17.83 -2.13 13.77
N ALA A 103 -18.56 -3.10 13.24
CA ALA A 103 -19.51 -2.89 12.15
C ALA A 103 -20.42 -4.11 12.00
N ALA A 104 -21.44 -4.24 12.85
CA ALA A 104 -22.65 -4.98 12.50
C ALA A 104 -23.77 -4.67 13.51
N GLY A 105 -24.95 -4.32 12.99
CA GLY A 105 -26.20 -4.54 13.71
C GLY A 105 -27.00 -3.28 14.08
N VAL A 106 -27.40 -2.49 13.07
CA VAL A 106 -28.57 -1.64 13.20
C VAL A 106 -29.81 -2.43 12.76
N TYR A 107 -30.83 -2.39 13.62
CA TYR A 107 -32.27 -2.69 13.43
C TYR A 107 -32.81 -4.12 13.66
N PHE A 108 -33.63 -4.31 14.71
CA PHE A 108 -35.11 -4.28 14.61
C PHE A 108 -35.83 -4.33 15.99
N ALA A 109 -36.88 -3.50 16.14
CA ALA A 109 -38.23 -3.81 16.69
C ALA A 109 -38.81 -2.87 17.79
N ALA A 110 -39.69 -1.95 17.33
CA ALA A 110 -41.05 -1.61 17.82
C ALA A 110 -41.35 -0.93 19.20
N GLY A 111 -41.61 0.40 19.16
CA GLY A 111 -42.76 1.16 19.76
C GLY A 111 -42.71 1.65 21.23
N PRO A 112 -43.55 2.62 21.69
CA PRO A 112 -44.37 3.64 21.01
C PRO A 112 -43.98 5.13 21.34
N LEU A 113 -44.65 6.08 20.66
CA LEU A 113 -44.42 7.55 20.62
C LEU A 113 -44.35 8.29 21.98
N PRO A 114 -43.67 9.46 22.00
CA PRO A 114 -44.23 10.65 22.64
C PRO A 114 -44.38 11.84 21.68
N THR A 115 -45.53 12.48 21.82
CA THR A 115 -45.99 13.72 21.19
C THR A 115 -45.13 14.93 21.56
N GLY A 116 -44.63 15.65 20.56
CA GLY A 116 -44.07 17.00 20.69
C GLY A 116 -44.07 17.69 19.31
N PRO A 117 -44.42 18.99 19.22
CA PRO A 117 -44.53 19.69 17.96
C PRO A 117 -43.15 19.86 17.30
N ALA A 118 -43.10 19.54 16.00
CA ALA A 118 -41.89 19.53 15.19
C ALA A 118 -41.30 20.94 15.00
N PRO A 119 -39.98 21.12 15.17
CA PRO A 119 -39.26 22.12 14.41
C PRO A 119 -39.00 21.57 12.99
N THR A 120 -39.18 22.47 12.03
CA THR A 120 -39.18 22.28 10.59
C THR A 120 -37.97 21.48 10.10
N ARG A 121 -38.25 20.35 9.44
CA ARG A 121 -37.33 19.60 8.60
C ARG A 121 -37.06 20.42 7.35
N GLU A 122 -35.83 20.89 7.17
CA GLU A 122 -35.29 21.19 5.84
C GLU A 122 -33.94 20.49 5.69
N ALA A 123 -33.89 19.61 4.68
CA ALA A 123 -32.72 18.95 4.10
C ALA A 123 -31.89 17.99 4.99
N ALA A 124 -32.53 16.95 5.52
CA ALA A 124 -31.87 15.65 5.55
C ALA A 124 -32.19 14.98 4.20
N GLU A 125 -31.36 15.24 3.20
CA GLU A 125 -31.37 14.49 1.96
C GLU A 125 -31.30 13.01 2.31
N SER A 126 -32.33 12.28 1.85
CA SER A 126 -32.49 10.86 2.02
C SER A 126 -31.23 10.14 1.57
N ALA A 127 -30.37 9.73 2.53
CA ALA A 127 -29.31 8.76 2.29
C ALA A 127 -29.96 7.41 1.97
N ALA A 128 -30.43 7.26 0.74
CA ALA A 128 -30.77 5.96 0.19
C ALA A 128 -29.53 5.06 0.34
N PRO A 129 -29.69 3.79 0.72
CA PRO A 129 -28.56 2.87 0.80
C PRO A 129 -27.85 2.84 -0.56
N SER A 130 -26.54 3.09 -0.57
CA SER A 130 -25.72 3.07 -1.79
C SER A 130 -25.99 1.77 -2.55
N PRO A 131 -26.53 1.82 -3.78
CA PRO A 131 -26.71 0.63 -4.61
C PRO A 131 -25.39 -0.13 -4.85
N LEU A 132 -24.25 0.57 -4.77
CA LEU A 132 -22.92 -0.02 -4.91
C LEU A 132 -22.44 -0.76 -3.67
N ALA A 133 -22.96 -0.46 -2.47
CA ALA A 133 -22.59 -1.17 -1.24
C ALA A 133 -22.94 -2.67 -1.33
N GLY A 134 -24.14 -3.01 -1.83
CA GLY A 134 -24.54 -4.41 -2.02
C GLY A 134 -23.69 -5.13 -3.09
N VAL A 135 -23.35 -4.43 -4.17
CA VAL A 135 -22.50 -4.99 -5.25
C VAL A 135 -21.07 -5.22 -4.78
N LEU A 136 -20.53 -4.34 -3.95
CA LEU A 136 -19.20 -4.49 -3.35
C LEU A 136 -19.11 -5.75 -2.48
N GLU A 137 -20.10 -5.97 -1.61
CA GLU A 137 -20.16 -7.18 -0.79
C GLU A 137 -20.30 -8.45 -1.64
N GLN A 138 -21.15 -8.41 -2.66
CA GLN A 138 -21.30 -9.53 -3.59
C GLN A 138 -20.02 -9.82 -4.38
N ALA A 139 -19.33 -8.77 -4.85
CA ALA A 139 -18.07 -8.90 -5.56
C ALA A 139 -16.99 -9.51 -4.66
N ARG A 140 -16.86 -9.04 -3.41
CA ARG A 140 -15.95 -9.62 -2.40
C ARG A 140 -16.24 -11.09 -2.14
N ALA A 141 -17.52 -11.46 -2.00
CA ALA A 141 -17.92 -12.85 -1.85
C ALA A 141 -17.60 -13.69 -3.10
N SER A 142 -17.76 -13.14 -4.31
CA SER A 142 -17.35 -13.80 -5.55
C SER A 142 -15.84 -13.97 -5.67
N LEU A 143 -15.03 -13.02 -5.21
CA LEU A 143 -13.57 -13.18 -5.12
C LEU A 143 -13.17 -14.35 -4.21
N GLN A 144 -13.83 -14.51 -3.07
CA GLN A 144 -13.60 -15.65 -2.16
C GLN A 144 -13.96 -16.99 -2.84
N ARG A 145 -15.02 -17.01 -3.66
CA ARG A 145 -15.41 -18.18 -4.47
C ARG A 145 -14.58 -18.36 -5.75
N ARG A 146 -13.60 -17.49 -6.01
CA ARG A 146 -12.81 -17.42 -7.26
C ARG A 146 -13.64 -17.19 -8.52
N ASP A 147 -14.84 -16.63 -8.39
CA ASP A 147 -15.67 -16.19 -9.52
C ASP A 147 -15.29 -14.76 -9.95
N PHE A 148 -14.12 -14.65 -10.57
CA PHE A 148 -13.58 -13.36 -11.02
C PHE A 148 -14.38 -12.76 -12.19
N ALA A 149 -14.91 -13.62 -13.08
CA ALA A 149 -15.68 -13.18 -14.23
C ALA A 149 -17.04 -12.60 -13.82
N GLY A 150 -17.74 -13.25 -12.88
CA GLY A 150 -18.98 -12.76 -12.29
C GLY A 150 -18.76 -11.45 -11.55
N ALA A 151 -17.77 -11.39 -10.66
CA ALA A 151 -17.41 -10.17 -9.91
C ALA A 151 -17.14 -8.98 -10.85
N ARG A 152 -16.39 -9.20 -11.93
CA ARG A 152 -16.10 -8.18 -12.95
C ARG A 152 -17.34 -7.66 -13.64
N THR A 153 -18.24 -8.55 -14.02
CA THR A 153 -19.48 -8.18 -14.72
C THR A 153 -20.36 -7.34 -13.81
N SER A 154 -20.53 -7.76 -12.55
CA SER A 154 -21.30 -7.01 -11.55
C SER A 154 -20.71 -5.63 -11.25
N LEU A 155 -19.40 -5.53 -11.01
CA LEU A 155 -18.73 -4.26 -10.73
C LEU A 155 -18.79 -3.30 -11.92
N THR A 156 -18.53 -3.80 -13.13
CA THR A 156 -18.57 -2.96 -14.35
C THR A 156 -19.98 -2.42 -14.61
N GLY A 157 -21.00 -3.25 -14.46
CA GLY A 157 -22.40 -2.83 -14.62
C GLY A 157 -22.82 -1.80 -13.59
N ALA A 158 -22.47 -2.01 -12.32
CA ALA A 158 -22.81 -1.08 -11.24
C ALA A 158 -22.10 0.27 -11.37
N LEU A 159 -20.82 0.27 -11.73
CA LEU A 159 -20.05 1.50 -11.98
C LEU A 159 -20.59 2.29 -13.19
N ALA A 160 -21.13 1.62 -14.20
CA ALA A 160 -21.78 2.28 -15.33
C ALA A 160 -23.14 2.89 -14.96
N ALA A 161 -23.88 2.24 -14.05
CA ALA A 161 -25.21 2.68 -13.63
C ALA A 161 -25.18 3.81 -12.59
N ALA A 162 -24.18 3.83 -11.71
CA ALA A 162 -24.07 4.79 -10.61
C ALA A 162 -22.63 5.30 -10.44
N PRO A 163 -22.11 6.09 -11.40
CA PRO A 163 -20.71 6.52 -11.40
C PRO A 163 -20.39 7.65 -10.41
N ASP A 164 -21.39 8.24 -9.76
CA ASP A 164 -21.25 9.31 -8.76
C ASP A 164 -21.66 8.85 -7.35
N ASP A 165 -21.90 7.55 -7.17
CA ASP A 165 -22.23 6.98 -5.86
C ASP A 165 -21.03 7.07 -4.90
N PRO A 166 -21.25 7.30 -3.60
CA PRO A 166 -20.16 7.35 -2.60
C PRO A 166 -19.24 6.11 -2.59
N GLY A 167 -19.77 4.94 -2.94
CA GLY A 167 -19.03 3.68 -3.04
C GLY A 167 -18.33 3.45 -4.40
N ALA A 168 -18.49 4.33 -5.38
CA ALA A 168 -17.97 4.14 -6.73
C ALA A 168 -16.43 4.10 -6.75
N GLY A 169 -15.76 4.91 -5.92
CA GLY A 169 -14.30 4.87 -5.78
C GLY A 169 -13.81 3.50 -5.29
N ALA A 170 -14.44 2.97 -4.23
CA ALA A 170 -14.10 1.65 -3.69
C ALA A 170 -14.37 0.52 -4.69
N ALA A 171 -15.46 0.60 -5.44
CA ALA A 171 -15.78 -0.37 -6.50
C ALA A 171 -14.79 -0.30 -7.67
N GLN A 172 -14.38 0.91 -8.06
CA GLN A 172 -13.38 1.13 -9.10
C GLN A 172 -12.01 0.60 -8.67
N ALA A 173 -11.62 0.78 -7.41
CA ALA A 173 -10.39 0.22 -6.85
C ALA A 173 -10.42 -1.32 -6.84
N LEU A 174 -11.52 -1.92 -6.37
CA LEU A 174 -11.69 -3.38 -6.38
C LEU A 174 -11.63 -3.97 -7.79
N LEU A 175 -12.24 -3.29 -8.77
CA LEU A 175 -12.17 -3.69 -10.18
C LEU A 175 -10.73 -3.65 -10.70
N ALA A 176 -9.99 -2.57 -10.42
CA ALA A 176 -8.60 -2.43 -10.86
C ALA A 176 -7.70 -3.50 -10.24
N ASP A 177 -7.84 -3.73 -8.93
CA ASP A 177 -7.11 -4.75 -8.19
C ASP A 177 -7.35 -6.16 -8.74
N MET A 178 -8.60 -6.48 -9.06
CA MET A 178 -8.96 -7.79 -9.61
C MET A 178 -8.45 -7.98 -11.03
N GLU A 179 -8.55 -6.96 -11.90
CA GLU A 179 -7.99 -7.02 -13.26
C GLU A 179 -6.47 -7.22 -13.22
N TYR A 180 -5.78 -6.63 -12.24
CA TYR A 180 -4.35 -6.80 -12.01
C TYR A 180 -4.00 -8.17 -11.43
N ALA A 181 -4.50 -8.48 -10.23
CA ALA A 181 -3.99 -9.58 -9.40
C ALA A 181 -4.59 -10.95 -9.74
N HIS A 182 -5.82 -10.99 -10.26
CA HIS A 182 -6.56 -12.24 -10.48
C HIS A 182 -6.75 -12.59 -11.95
N LEU A 183 -6.98 -11.58 -12.79
CA LEU A 183 -7.22 -11.79 -14.22
C LEU A 183 -5.96 -11.60 -15.08
N GLN A 184 -4.90 -11.00 -14.53
CA GLN A 184 -3.66 -10.65 -15.26
C GLN A 184 -3.92 -9.86 -16.56
N ARG A 185 -4.98 -9.05 -16.55
CA ARG A 185 -5.44 -8.23 -17.67
C ARG A 185 -4.85 -6.83 -17.55
N TYR A 186 -3.52 -6.73 -17.67
CA TYR A 186 -2.79 -5.50 -17.37
C TYR A 186 -3.23 -4.25 -18.15
N PRO A 187 -3.54 -4.32 -19.46
CA PRO A 187 -4.08 -3.16 -20.16
C PRO A 187 -5.40 -2.67 -19.55
N GLN A 188 -6.27 -3.58 -19.12
CA GLN A 188 -7.54 -3.26 -18.49
C GLN A 188 -7.35 -2.77 -17.05
N ALA A 189 -6.40 -3.35 -16.31
CA ALA A 189 -6.01 -2.87 -14.99
C ALA A 189 -5.45 -1.45 -15.05
N HIS A 190 -4.56 -1.15 -16.00
CA HIS A 190 -4.00 0.20 -16.20
C HIS A 190 -5.11 1.21 -16.52
N ALA A 191 -6.04 0.87 -17.41
CA ALA A 191 -7.20 1.72 -17.71
C ALA A 191 -8.12 1.91 -16.47
N ALA A 192 -8.27 0.88 -15.64
CA ALA A 192 -9.08 0.95 -14.42
C ALA A 192 -8.41 1.82 -13.34
N TYR A 193 -7.10 1.71 -13.13
CA TYR A 193 -6.38 2.61 -12.22
C TYR A 193 -6.30 4.04 -12.76
N THR A 194 -6.19 4.22 -14.08
CA THR A 194 -6.27 5.56 -14.69
C THR A 194 -7.61 6.22 -14.36
N ARG A 195 -8.73 5.51 -14.52
CA ARG A 195 -10.05 5.99 -14.11
C ARG A 195 -10.16 6.24 -12.61
N LEU A 196 -9.57 5.37 -11.78
CA LEU A 196 -9.54 5.54 -10.33
C LEU A 196 -8.86 6.86 -9.95
N ARG A 197 -7.68 7.12 -10.53
CA ARG A 197 -6.90 8.35 -10.30
C ARG A 197 -7.62 9.61 -10.79
N GLU A 198 -8.28 9.55 -11.94
CA GLU A 198 -8.91 10.71 -12.58
C GLU A 198 -10.27 11.06 -11.95
N ARG A 199 -11.08 10.06 -11.61
CA ARG A 199 -12.47 10.27 -11.15
C ARG A 199 -12.63 10.17 -9.63
N TYR A 200 -11.77 9.40 -8.96
CA TYR A 200 -11.85 9.17 -7.52
C TYR A 200 -10.47 9.36 -6.84
N PRO A 201 -9.86 10.56 -6.97
CA PRO A 201 -8.49 10.81 -6.52
C PRO A 201 -8.29 10.51 -5.04
N ASP A 202 -9.25 10.83 -4.17
CA ASP A 202 -9.15 10.56 -2.73
C ASP A 202 -9.03 9.06 -2.43
N THR A 203 -9.75 8.22 -3.18
CA THR A 203 -9.63 6.76 -3.02
C THR A 203 -8.27 6.28 -3.53
N PHE A 204 -7.80 6.84 -4.64
CA PHE A 204 -6.50 6.49 -5.22
C PHE A 204 -5.33 6.83 -4.30
N THR A 205 -5.35 8.01 -3.68
CA THR A 205 -4.27 8.48 -2.80
C THR A 205 -4.28 7.81 -1.43
N THR A 206 -5.45 7.36 -0.96
CA THR A 206 -5.59 6.70 0.34
C THR A 206 -4.96 5.29 0.38
N ASP A 207 -4.91 4.55 -0.73
CA ASP A 207 -4.27 3.23 -0.78
C ASP A 207 -2.88 3.27 -1.46
N PRO A 208 -1.79 3.21 -0.69
CA PRO A 208 -0.42 3.01 -1.18
C PRO A 208 -0.25 1.99 -2.30
N ARG A 209 -1.01 0.89 -2.26
CA ARG A 209 -0.90 -0.20 -3.25
C ARG A 209 -1.50 0.18 -4.59
N SER A 210 -2.52 1.05 -4.60
CA SER A 210 -3.10 1.57 -5.84
C SER A 210 -2.08 2.42 -6.60
N ILE A 211 -1.35 3.27 -5.88
CA ILE A 211 -0.27 4.09 -6.44
C ILE A 211 0.84 3.21 -6.99
N GLU A 212 1.32 2.25 -6.19
CA GLU A 212 2.41 1.35 -6.58
C GLU A 212 2.05 0.54 -7.84
N ARG A 213 0.87 -0.10 -7.86
CA ARG A 213 0.40 -0.89 -9.01
C ARG A 213 0.19 -0.03 -10.24
N PHE A 214 -0.37 1.17 -10.10
CA PHE A 214 -0.52 2.09 -11.22
C PHE A 214 0.84 2.45 -11.82
N ASN A 215 1.81 2.86 -11.01
CA ASN A 215 3.14 3.23 -11.48
C ASN A 215 3.85 2.05 -12.16
N LEU A 216 3.77 0.86 -11.56
CA LEU A 216 4.33 -0.36 -12.14
C LEU A 216 3.68 -0.72 -13.50
N LEU A 217 2.35 -0.58 -13.60
CA LEU A 217 1.62 -0.78 -14.86
C LEU A 217 1.99 0.27 -15.91
N ASP A 218 2.13 1.54 -15.50
CA ASP A 218 2.47 2.64 -16.40
C ASP A 218 3.88 2.48 -16.99
N GLU A 219 4.84 2.06 -16.16
CA GLU A 219 6.19 1.70 -16.62
C GLU A 219 6.15 0.47 -17.55
N ALA A 220 5.42 -0.58 -17.15
CA ALA A 220 5.30 -1.82 -17.93
C ALA A 220 4.60 -1.62 -19.28
N ARG A 221 3.78 -0.58 -19.44
CA ARG A 221 3.07 -0.26 -20.68
C ARG A 221 4.04 0.00 -21.84
N ALA A 222 5.21 0.57 -21.57
CA ALA A 222 6.25 0.79 -22.59
C ALA A 222 6.80 -0.53 -23.19
N TYR A 223 6.51 -1.66 -22.56
CA TYR A 223 7.00 -2.98 -22.91
C TYR A 223 5.87 -4.00 -23.14
N ASP A 224 4.67 -3.52 -23.52
CA ASP A 224 3.47 -4.34 -23.74
C ASP A 224 3.13 -5.26 -22.56
N TYR A 225 3.48 -4.83 -21.33
CA TYR A 225 3.33 -5.59 -20.09
C TYR A 225 4.05 -6.95 -20.07
N ALA A 226 4.99 -7.20 -20.98
CA ALA A 226 5.78 -8.43 -21.02
C ALA A 226 6.54 -8.72 -19.72
N PRO A 227 7.12 -7.72 -19.02
CA PRO A 227 7.84 -7.97 -17.77
C PRO A 227 6.90 -8.43 -16.65
N LEU A 228 5.67 -7.90 -16.59
CA LEU A 228 4.68 -8.33 -15.58
C LEU A 228 4.25 -9.78 -15.81
N ARG A 229 4.08 -10.20 -17.07
CA ARG A 229 3.84 -11.61 -17.39
C ARG A 229 5.00 -12.51 -16.95
N ALA A 230 6.24 -12.06 -17.10
CA ALA A 230 7.42 -12.80 -16.65
C ALA A 230 7.47 -12.91 -15.11
N LEU A 231 7.13 -11.82 -14.40
CA LEU A 231 7.01 -11.81 -12.94
C LEU A 231 5.91 -12.76 -12.44
N ASP A 232 4.76 -12.77 -13.10
CA ASP A 232 3.66 -13.67 -12.74
C ASP A 232 4.02 -15.13 -13.04
N PHE A 233 4.67 -15.39 -14.18
CA PHE A 233 5.20 -16.72 -14.51
C PHE A 233 6.19 -17.22 -13.44
N ALA A 234 7.13 -16.37 -13.00
CA ALA A 234 8.09 -16.71 -11.95
C ALA A 234 7.41 -17.02 -10.62
N ARG A 235 6.36 -16.28 -10.26
CA ARG A 235 5.58 -16.53 -9.03
C ARG A 235 4.83 -17.86 -9.07
N GLU A 236 4.33 -18.25 -10.24
CA GLU A 236 3.64 -19.53 -10.46
C GLU A 236 4.63 -20.72 -10.49
N HIS A 237 5.86 -20.51 -10.98
CA HIS A 237 6.88 -21.55 -11.18
C HIS A 237 8.10 -21.32 -10.29
N ARG A 238 7.90 -21.46 -8.97
CA ARG A 238 8.92 -21.08 -7.95
C ARG A 238 10.29 -21.72 -8.13
N GLU A 239 10.34 -22.97 -8.58
CA GLU A 239 11.61 -23.70 -8.78
C GLU A 239 12.47 -23.08 -9.89
N GLU A 240 11.83 -22.43 -10.87
CA GLU A 240 12.46 -21.77 -12.02
C GLU A 240 12.40 -20.23 -11.92
N ALA A 241 12.02 -19.70 -10.76
CA ALA A 241 11.77 -18.28 -10.58
C ALA A 241 13.04 -17.44 -10.76
N LEU A 242 14.15 -17.83 -10.11
CA LEU A 242 15.36 -17.00 -10.07
C LEU A 242 15.91 -16.66 -11.47
N PRO A 243 16.10 -17.62 -12.42
CA PRO A 243 16.53 -17.29 -13.78
C PRO A 243 15.56 -16.39 -14.56
N GLN A 244 14.26 -16.40 -14.23
CA GLN A 244 13.27 -15.51 -14.85
C GLN A 244 13.35 -14.10 -14.25
N LEU A 245 13.42 -14.00 -12.92
CA LEU A 245 13.56 -12.75 -12.18
C LEU A 245 14.87 -12.05 -12.56
N GLU A 246 15.97 -12.80 -12.64
CA GLU A 246 17.26 -12.32 -13.11
C GLU A 246 17.17 -11.70 -14.51
N ARG A 247 16.51 -12.36 -15.46
CA ARG A 247 16.30 -11.83 -16.81
C ARG A 247 15.49 -10.53 -16.82
N VAL A 248 14.47 -10.42 -15.96
CA VAL A 248 13.71 -9.18 -15.80
C VAL A 248 14.64 -8.07 -15.27
N ILE A 249 15.41 -8.35 -14.23
CA ILE A 249 16.33 -7.37 -13.65
C ILE A 249 17.38 -6.92 -14.67
N ALA A 250 18.03 -7.87 -15.36
CA ALA A 250 19.09 -7.59 -16.32
C ALA A 250 18.58 -6.78 -17.52
N ARG A 251 17.32 -7.00 -17.94
CA ARG A 251 16.73 -6.31 -19.09
C ARG A 251 16.15 -4.93 -18.75
N TYR A 252 15.72 -4.73 -17.51
CA TYR A 252 15.11 -3.48 -17.05
C TYR A 252 15.79 -2.94 -15.78
N PRO A 253 17.13 -2.77 -15.77
CA PRO A 253 17.86 -2.43 -14.55
C PRO A 253 17.58 -0.99 -14.12
N GLY A 254 17.49 -0.76 -12.82
CA GLY A 254 17.18 0.55 -12.23
C GLY A 254 15.72 1.00 -12.36
N THR A 255 14.80 0.13 -12.81
CA THR A 255 13.38 0.49 -12.98
C THR A 255 12.48 -0.15 -11.91
N MET A 256 11.21 0.25 -11.84
CA MET A 256 10.25 -0.36 -10.89
C MET A 256 10.01 -1.85 -11.19
N LEU A 257 10.16 -2.27 -12.44
CA LEU A 257 10.06 -3.68 -12.83
C LEU A 257 11.20 -4.52 -12.23
N ALA A 258 12.43 -4.01 -12.23
CA ALA A 258 13.54 -4.67 -11.54
C ALA A 258 13.34 -4.67 -10.03
N ALA A 259 12.85 -3.58 -9.44
CA ALA A 259 12.53 -3.54 -8.01
C ALA A 259 11.45 -4.56 -7.62
N ALA A 260 10.42 -4.74 -8.47
CA ALA A 260 9.39 -5.76 -8.27
C ALA A 260 9.96 -7.19 -8.36
N ALA A 261 10.91 -7.43 -9.28
CA ALA A 261 11.60 -8.72 -9.37
C ALA A 261 12.43 -9.01 -8.11
N VAL A 262 13.18 -8.01 -7.61
CA VAL A 262 13.93 -8.09 -6.35
C VAL A 262 13.00 -8.37 -5.17
N SER A 263 11.85 -7.69 -5.11
CA SER A 263 10.83 -7.95 -4.08
C SER A 263 10.31 -9.38 -4.12
N GLN A 264 10.15 -9.98 -5.30
CA GLN A 264 9.77 -11.40 -5.41
C GLN A 264 10.87 -12.37 -4.98
N ILE A 265 12.15 -12.00 -5.15
CA ILE A 265 13.28 -12.79 -4.61
C ILE A 265 13.20 -12.83 -3.08
N ILE A 266 12.97 -11.68 -2.46
CA ILE A 266 12.83 -11.55 -1.00
C ILE A 266 11.54 -12.26 -0.51
N HIS A 267 10.47 -12.14 -1.29
CA HIS A 267 9.13 -12.59 -0.92
C HIS A 267 8.52 -13.53 -1.99
N PRO A 268 9.02 -14.77 -2.13
CA PRO A 268 8.53 -15.71 -3.16
C PRO A 268 7.07 -16.12 -2.95
N SER A 269 6.52 -15.91 -1.74
CA SER A 269 5.11 -16.18 -1.43
C SER A 269 4.19 -14.97 -1.59
N GLY A 270 4.73 -13.78 -1.91
CA GLY A 270 3.95 -12.55 -2.11
C GLY A 270 3.33 -11.94 -0.84
N ALA A 271 3.58 -12.52 0.34
CA ALA A 271 3.15 -11.97 1.63
C ALA A 271 4.26 -11.09 2.20
N ALA A 272 4.05 -9.77 2.19
CA ALA A 272 4.97 -8.78 2.77
C ALA A 272 4.78 -8.58 4.30
N ALA A 273 3.99 -9.42 4.96
CA ALA A 273 3.65 -9.26 6.37
C ALA A 273 4.73 -9.89 7.26
N GLY A 274 5.41 -9.05 8.05
CA GLY A 274 6.51 -9.45 8.93
C GLY A 274 7.86 -9.41 8.21
N GLN A 275 8.33 -8.20 7.90
CA GLN A 275 9.64 -7.96 7.29
C GLN A 275 10.74 -8.34 8.28
N ASP A 276 11.28 -9.54 8.13
CA ASP A 276 12.57 -9.86 8.74
C ASP A 276 13.68 -9.37 7.79
N PRO A 277 14.36 -8.25 8.09
CA PRO A 277 15.43 -7.74 7.26
C PRO A 277 16.59 -8.74 7.14
N ALA A 278 16.79 -9.62 8.13
CA ALA A 278 17.81 -10.66 8.06
C ALA A 278 17.45 -11.74 7.04
N ALA A 279 16.20 -12.20 7.00
CA ALA A 279 15.71 -13.11 5.98
C ALA A 279 15.82 -12.51 4.57
N ALA A 280 15.56 -11.20 4.43
CA ALA A 280 15.69 -10.50 3.16
C ALA A 280 17.15 -10.45 2.67
N VAL A 281 18.09 -10.15 3.56
CA VAL A 281 19.53 -10.19 3.26
C VAL A 281 19.95 -11.60 2.81
N LEU A 282 19.57 -12.64 3.55
CA LEU A 282 19.90 -14.02 3.20
C LEU A 282 19.35 -14.42 1.83
N ALA A 283 18.10 -14.05 1.51
CA ALA A 283 17.50 -14.34 0.21
C ALA A 283 18.22 -13.62 -0.94
N LEU A 284 18.62 -12.37 -0.73
CA LEU A 284 19.36 -11.60 -1.73
C LEU A 284 20.81 -12.07 -1.90
N GLU A 285 21.48 -12.49 -0.82
CA GLU A 285 22.82 -13.06 -0.88
C GLU A 285 22.83 -14.42 -1.62
N ASP A 286 21.85 -15.30 -1.33
CA ASP A 286 21.67 -16.56 -2.08
C ASP A 286 21.46 -16.26 -3.57
N ALA A 287 20.49 -15.38 -3.89
CA ALA A 287 20.21 -15.01 -5.28
C ALA A 287 21.43 -14.41 -5.97
N ARG A 288 22.13 -13.47 -5.33
CA ARG A 288 23.35 -12.82 -5.85
C ARG A 288 24.42 -13.85 -6.20
N SER A 289 24.63 -14.86 -5.35
CA SER A 289 25.64 -15.91 -5.58
C SER A 289 25.34 -16.81 -6.78
N ARG A 290 24.08 -16.86 -7.21
CA ARG A 290 23.57 -17.72 -8.28
C ARG A 290 23.29 -16.98 -9.58
N CYS A 291 23.18 -15.65 -9.55
CA CYS A 291 23.03 -14.82 -10.73
C CYS A 291 24.33 -14.78 -11.55
N VAL A 292 24.18 -14.75 -12.86
CA VAL A 292 25.23 -14.71 -13.88
C VAL A 292 25.28 -13.34 -14.56
N GLU A 293 24.16 -12.65 -14.70
CA GLU A 293 24.04 -11.36 -15.38
C GLU A 293 24.61 -10.22 -14.51
N PRO A 294 25.65 -9.48 -14.98
CA PRO A 294 26.28 -8.43 -14.18
C PRO A 294 25.32 -7.32 -13.75
N ALA A 295 24.39 -6.93 -14.62
CA ALA A 295 23.38 -5.94 -14.32
C ALA A 295 22.41 -6.40 -13.20
N ALA A 296 22.11 -7.70 -13.15
CA ALA A 296 21.31 -8.28 -12.07
C ALA A 296 22.07 -8.29 -10.75
N VAL A 297 23.33 -8.72 -10.75
CA VAL A 297 24.21 -8.67 -9.58
C VAL A 297 24.34 -7.23 -9.06
N ALA A 298 24.51 -6.25 -9.95
CA ALA A 298 24.58 -4.84 -9.59
C ALA A 298 23.29 -4.34 -8.90
N GLN A 299 22.12 -4.71 -9.44
CA GLN A 299 20.83 -4.35 -8.84
C GLN A 299 20.64 -5.00 -7.47
N LEU A 300 21.03 -6.27 -7.30
CA LEU A 300 20.96 -6.98 -6.02
C LEU A 300 21.90 -6.34 -4.99
N ASN A 301 23.10 -5.93 -5.40
CA ASN A 301 24.02 -5.17 -4.54
C ASN A 301 23.43 -3.83 -4.11
N LEU A 302 22.75 -3.11 -5.02
CA LEU A 302 22.05 -1.87 -4.68
C LEU A 302 20.95 -2.11 -3.64
N ALA A 303 20.17 -3.19 -3.79
CA ALA A 303 19.12 -3.55 -2.84
C ALA A 303 19.68 -3.97 -1.47
N LEU A 304 20.73 -4.81 -1.46
CA LEU A 304 21.45 -5.20 -0.24
C LEU A 304 22.02 -3.99 0.49
N GLY A 305 22.68 -3.06 -0.22
CA GLY A 305 23.23 -1.86 0.38
C GLY A 305 22.16 -1.00 1.04
N GLY A 306 20.97 -0.90 0.42
CA GLY A 306 19.81 -0.25 1.02
C GLY A 306 19.38 -0.91 2.33
N LEU A 307 19.30 -2.25 2.38
CA LEU A 307 18.95 -2.97 3.61
C LEU A 307 19.99 -2.79 4.72
N TYR A 308 21.29 -2.87 4.40
CA TYR A 308 22.35 -2.66 5.39
C TYR A 308 22.33 -1.23 5.95
N CYS A 309 22.06 -0.24 5.10
CA CYS A 309 21.91 1.15 5.52
C CYS A 309 20.64 1.37 6.38
N ASP A 310 19.48 0.97 5.88
CA ASP A 310 18.18 1.34 6.45
C ASP A 310 17.78 0.47 7.65
N ALA A 311 18.10 -0.83 7.63
CA ALA A 311 17.65 -1.79 8.65
C ALA A 311 18.74 -2.17 9.66
N PHE A 312 20.02 -2.15 9.26
CA PHE A 312 21.13 -2.56 10.13
C PHE A 312 22.03 -1.39 10.55
N HIS A 313 21.85 -0.20 9.97
CA HIS A 313 22.71 0.97 10.19
C HIS A 313 24.21 0.68 9.98
N ASP A 314 24.52 -0.27 9.08
CA ASP A 314 25.90 -0.60 8.70
C ASP A 314 26.28 0.16 7.43
N GLU A 315 26.66 1.43 7.61
CA GLU A 315 27.06 2.31 6.50
C GLU A 315 28.32 1.82 5.78
N ALA A 316 29.22 1.12 6.50
CA ALA A 316 30.46 0.62 5.91
C ALA A 316 30.18 -0.50 4.90
N GLN A 317 29.33 -1.46 5.29
CA GLN A 317 28.90 -2.54 4.40
C GLN A 317 27.99 -2.02 3.28
N ALA A 318 27.09 -1.08 3.60
CA ALA A 318 26.27 -0.43 2.58
C ALA A 318 27.11 0.29 1.52
N ARG A 319 28.17 1.01 1.94
CA ARG A 319 29.08 1.71 1.04
C ARG A 319 29.81 0.76 0.09
N ASP A 320 30.34 -0.36 0.60
CA ASP A 320 31.00 -1.36 -0.25
C ASP A 320 30.04 -1.94 -1.30
N LEU A 321 28.83 -2.28 -0.88
CA LEU A 321 27.78 -2.79 -1.78
C LEU A 321 27.38 -1.74 -2.83
N PHE A 322 27.24 -0.47 -2.47
CA PHE A 322 26.95 0.59 -3.44
C PHE A 322 28.11 0.84 -4.40
N LEU A 323 29.37 0.76 -3.96
CA LEU A 323 30.53 0.84 -4.86
C LEU A 323 30.54 -0.32 -5.87
N GLN A 324 30.27 -1.54 -5.40
CA GLN A 324 30.14 -2.70 -6.27
C GLN A 324 28.99 -2.54 -7.28
N ALA A 325 27.82 -2.07 -6.82
CA ALA A 325 26.68 -1.77 -7.70
C ALA A 325 27.03 -0.68 -8.74
N ALA A 326 27.77 0.35 -8.34
CA ALA A 326 28.21 1.43 -9.23
C ALA A 326 29.14 0.94 -10.34
N SER A 327 29.98 -0.05 -10.04
CA SER A 327 30.89 -0.67 -11.01
C SER A 327 30.26 -1.77 -11.89
N GLY A 328 29.04 -2.19 -11.58
CA GLY A 328 28.38 -3.38 -12.14
C GLY A 328 27.86 -3.28 -13.59
N GLY A 329 28.27 -2.26 -14.34
CA GLY A 329 28.07 -2.18 -15.79
C GLY A 329 26.70 -1.68 -16.28
N SER A 330 25.74 -1.43 -15.39
CA SER A 330 24.44 -0.82 -15.75
C SER A 330 24.40 0.68 -15.40
N PRO A 331 24.35 1.60 -16.38
CA PRO A 331 24.35 3.04 -16.11
C PRO A 331 23.21 3.51 -15.19
N ALA A 332 22.03 2.89 -15.30
CA ALA A 332 20.87 3.22 -14.47
C ALA A 332 21.12 2.86 -13.01
N VAL A 333 21.64 1.65 -12.75
CA VAL A 333 21.99 1.19 -11.40
C VAL A 333 23.18 1.98 -10.86
N SER A 334 24.17 2.28 -11.70
CA SER A 334 25.33 3.09 -11.30
C SER A 334 24.93 4.48 -10.83
N THR A 335 23.99 5.13 -11.52
CA THR A 335 23.47 6.44 -11.12
C THR A 335 22.76 6.37 -9.77
N GLN A 336 21.93 5.35 -9.55
CA GLN A 336 21.24 5.14 -8.28
C GLN A 336 22.21 4.83 -7.14
N ALA A 337 23.22 4.00 -7.39
CA ALA A 337 24.25 3.66 -6.43
C ALA A 337 25.11 4.87 -6.05
N GLN A 338 25.47 5.72 -7.02
CA GLN A 338 26.17 6.98 -6.75
C GLN A 338 25.32 7.95 -5.93
N ALA A 339 24.02 8.06 -6.23
CA ALA A 339 23.10 8.86 -5.42
C ALA A 339 22.95 8.29 -3.99
N ALA A 340 23.03 6.97 -3.81
CA ALA A 340 23.05 6.35 -2.48
C ALA A 340 24.36 6.65 -1.74
N LEU A 341 25.51 6.51 -2.40
CA LEU A 341 26.83 6.85 -1.84
C LEU A 341 26.93 8.31 -1.40
N ALA A 342 26.44 9.24 -2.23
CA ALA A 342 26.46 10.67 -1.90
C ALA A 342 25.62 11.02 -0.66
N ARG A 343 24.70 10.15 -0.24
CA ARG A 343 23.93 10.33 1.00
C ARG A 343 24.61 9.76 2.24
N LEU A 344 25.61 8.88 2.05
CA LEU A 344 26.44 8.35 3.14
C LEU A 344 27.64 9.26 3.43
N GLU A 345 27.98 10.19 2.53
CA GLU A 345 29.05 11.16 2.74
C GLU A 345 28.50 12.38 3.52
N PRO A 346 29.09 12.75 4.67
CA PRO A 346 28.55 13.75 5.60
C PRO A 346 28.69 15.21 5.14
#